data_AF-A0A818RCD5-F1
#
_entry.id   AF-A0A818RCD5-F1
#
_cell.length_a   1.000
_cell.length_b   1.000
_cell.length_c   1.000
_cell.angle_alpha   90.00
_cell.angle_beta   90.00
_cell.angle_gamma   90.00
#
_symmetry.space_group_name_H-M   'P 1'
#
loop_
_entity.id
_entity.type
_entity.pdbx_description
1 polymer ?
#
loop_
_entity_poly.entity_id
_entity_poly.type
_entity_poly.pdbx_seq_one_letter_code
_entity_poly.pdbx_strand_id
1 'polypeptide(L)' 'RIDIAGGSWVSNDEAVSHYSAMIDQCTFGFRFVKDELRICSQPAVAWQLDLFGHGREINSL' A
#
# COMPACT_ATOMS: atom_id res chain seq x y z
N ARG A 1 -7.83 17.59 9.87
CA ARG A 1 -8.31 16.49 9.00
C ARG A 1 -7.08 15.67 8.64
N ILE A 2 -7.15 14.35 8.77
CA ILE A 2 -6.04 13.43 8.47
C ILE A 2 -6.46 12.66 7.23
N ASP A 3 -5.60 12.63 6.21
CA ASP A 3 -5.81 11.89 4.97
C ASP A 3 -4.65 10.87 4.83
N ILE A 4 -4.98 9.61 4.54
CA ILE A 4 -4.03 8.51 4.45
C ILE A 4 -3.78 8.19 2.98
N ALA A 5 -2.51 8.15 2.58
CA ALA A 5 -2.05 7.72 1.26
C ALA A 5 -1.19 6.45 1.37
N GLY A 6 -1.23 5.59 0.36
CA GLY A 6 -0.50 4.30 0.34
C GLY A 6 -1.19 3.21 1.15
N GLY A 7 -1.44 3.40 2.45
CA GLY A 7 -2.26 2.54 3.32
C GLY A 7 -1.86 1.07 3.49
N SER A 8 -0.90 0.58 2.73
CA SER A 8 -0.20 -0.68 2.93
C SER A 8 0.60 -0.67 4.23
N TRP A 9 0.97 -1.85 4.73
CA TRP A 9 1.69 -1.94 6.00
C TRP A 9 3.04 -1.20 6.00
N VAL A 10 3.77 -1.27 4.89
CA VAL A 10 4.96 -0.46 4.59
C VAL A 10 4.92 -0.03 3.10
N SER A 11 5.83 0.86 2.68
CA SER A 11 6.10 1.09 1.26
C SER A 11 7.06 0.01 0.78
N ASN A 12 6.57 -1.02 0.08
CA ASN A 12 7.39 -2.15 -0.37
C ASN A 12 8.34 -1.75 -1.51
N ASP A 13 9.51 -2.39 -1.56
CA ASP A 13 10.39 -2.33 -2.74
C ASP A 13 9.69 -2.92 -3.98
N GLU A 14 9.96 -2.33 -5.15
CA GLU A 14 9.32 -2.68 -6.42
C GLU A 14 10.20 -3.53 -7.33
N ALA A 15 11.48 -3.70 -6.97
CA ALA A 15 12.46 -4.44 -7.77
C ALA A 15 12.61 -5.92 -7.35
N VAL A 16 12.49 -6.23 -6.05
CA VAL A 16 12.82 -7.57 -5.51
C VAL A 16 11.63 -8.27 -4.83
N SER A 17 10.49 -7.59 -4.64
CA SER A 17 9.33 -8.17 -3.95
C SER A 17 8.54 -9.13 -4.84
N HIS A 18 8.17 -10.29 -4.31
CA HIS A 18 7.28 -11.24 -5.00
C HIS A 18 5.82 -10.74 -4.93
N TYR A 19 5.09 -10.82 -6.05
CA TYR A 19 3.72 -10.29 -6.18
C TYR A 19 2.79 -10.68 -5.02
N SER A 20 2.87 -11.93 -4.56
CA SER A 20 2.02 -12.44 -3.49
C SER A 20 2.31 -11.77 -2.14
N ALA A 21 3.58 -11.52 -1.84
CA ALA A 21 3.98 -10.83 -0.61
C ALA A 21 3.53 -9.36 -0.61
N MET A 22 3.51 -8.72 -1.79
CA MET A 22 3.01 -7.36 -1.96
C MET A 22 1.50 -7.29 -1.66
N ILE A 23 0.71 -8.22 -2.21
CA ILE A 23 -0.75 -8.29 -1.96
C ILE A 23 -1.04 -8.52 -0.47
N ASP A 24 -0.33 -9.44 0.17
CA ASP A 24 -0.55 -9.76 1.59
C ASP A 24 -0.25 -8.55 2.48
N GLN A 25 0.83 -7.84 2.20
CA GLN A 25 1.23 -6.63 2.91
C GLN A 25 0.23 -5.48 2.73
N CYS A 26 -0.25 -5.25 1.51
CA CYS A 26 -1.27 -4.23 1.21
C CYS A 26 -2.58 -4.56 1.96
N THR A 27 -3.02 -5.82 1.88
CA THR A 27 -4.26 -6.29 2.52
C THR A 27 -4.21 -6.13 4.03
N PHE A 28 -3.07 -6.45 4.65
CA PHE A 28 -2.90 -6.28 6.09
C PHE A 28 -2.97 -4.81 6.53
N GLY A 29 -2.27 -3.92 5.82
CA GLY A 29 -2.30 -2.48 6.10
C GLY A 29 -3.69 -1.86 5.95
N PHE A 30 -4.38 -2.18 4.85
CA PHE A 30 -5.74 -1.69 4.61
C PHE A 30 -6.73 -2.17 5.67
N ARG A 31 -6.58 -3.41 6.15
CA ARG A 31 -7.43 -3.95 7.20
C ARG A 31 -7.18 -3.26 8.54
N PHE A 32 -5.92 -3.03 8.90
CA PHE A 32 -5.56 -2.28 10.11
C PHE A 32 -6.16 -0.87 10.09
N VAL A 33 -5.99 -0.13 8.99
CA VAL A 33 -6.55 1.23 8.83
C VAL A 33 -8.07 1.22 8.94
N LYS A 34 -8.73 0.21 8.35
CA LYS A 34 -10.19 0.08 8.41
C LYS A 34 -10.71 -0.23 9.82
N ASP A 35 -10.05 -1.15 10.52
CA ASP A 35 -10.53 -1.68 11.80
C ASP A 35 -10.23 -0.73 12.96
N GLU A 36 -9.01 -0.15 13.02
CA GLU A 36 -8.56 0.71 14.12
C GLU A 36 -8.94 2.17 13.93
N LEU A 37 -8.70 2.71 12.73
CA LEU A 37 -8.92 4.14 12.49
C LEU A 37 -10.38 4.44 12.09
N ARG A 38 -11.17 3.40 11.75
CA ARG A 38 -12.58 3.48 11.30
C ARG A 38 -12.83 4.57 10.26
N ILE A 39 -11.80 4.95 9.52
CA ILE A 39 -11.90 6.04 8.56
C ILE A 39 -12.60 5.46 7.34
N CYS A 40 -13.72 6.08 6.95
CA CYS A 40 -14.39 5.78 5.67
C CYS A 40 -13.55 6.17 4.44
N SER A 41 -12.29 6.55 4.61
CA SER A 41 -11.35 6.78 3.53
C SER A 41 -10.53 5.50 3.31
N GLN A 42 -11.04 4.60 2.46
CA GLN A 42 -10.12 3.71 1.77
C GLN A 42 -9.03 4.57 1.10
N PRO A 43 -7.75 4.24 1.26
CA PRO A 43 -6.66 4.97 0.60
C PRO A 43 -6.93 4.97 -0.91
N ALA A 44 -7.32 6.12 -1.46
CA ALA A 44 -7.67 6.25 -2.87
C ALA A 44 -6.44 6.51 -3.76
N VAL A 45 -5.29 6.76 -3.14
CA VAL A 45 -4.04 7.16 -3.79
C VAL A 45 -2.91 6.30 -3.24
N ALA A 46 -2.19 5.62 -4.13
CA ALA A 46 -0.94 4.97 -3.81
C ALA A 46 0.17 6.03 -3.61
N TRP A 47 1.08 5.80 -2.67
CA TRP A 47 2.14 6.75 -2.35
C TRP A 47 3.49 6.04 -2.23
N GLN A 48 4.25 6.07 -3.32
CA GLN A 48 5.54 5.40 -3.46
C GLN A 48 6.57 6.46 -3.91
N LEU A 49 7.20 7.12 -2.93
CA LEU A 49 8.15 8.21 -3.19
C LEU A 49 9.60 7.76 -3.27
N ASP A 50 9.96 6.70 -2.54
CA ASP A 50 11.37 6.37 -2.24
C ASP A 50 11.77 4.98 -2.74
N LEU A 51 11.14 4.54 -3.83
CA LEU A 51 11.44 3.26 -4.48
C LEU A 51 12.38 3.48 -5.64
N PHE A 52 13.45 2.70 -5.71
CA PHE A 52 14.44 2.79 -6.79
C PHE A 52 13.96 2.00 -8.03
N GLY A 53 13.02 2.60 -8.77
CA GLY A 53 12.44 2.05 -10.00
C GLY A 53 10.98 1.64 -9.83
N HIS A 54 10.21 1.69 -10.93
CA HIS A 54 8.80 1.29 -10.97
C HIS A 54 8.61 -0.01 -11.76
N GLY A 55 8.26 -1.10 -11.09
CA GLY A 55 7.76 -2.37 -11.61
C GLY A 55 6.29 -2.34 -12.03
N ARG A 56 5.97 -3.00 -13.14
CA ARG A 56 4.58 -3.05 -13.67
C ARG A 56 3.59 -3.73 -12.74
N GLU A 57 4.07 -4.59 -11.83
CA GLU A 57 3.21 -5.39 -10.97
C GLU A 57 2.47 -4.54 -9.94
N ILE A 58 3.11 -3.51 -9.34
CA ILE A 58 2.39 -2.63 -8.40
C ILE A 58 1.35 -1.75 -9.11
N ASN A 59 1.64 -1.29 -10.33
CA ASN A 59 0.72 -0.46 -11.09
C ASN A 59 -0.50 -1.22 -11.60
N SER A 60 -0.45 -2.55 -11.59
CA SER A 60 -1.54 -3.42 -12.02
C SER A 60 -2.41 -3.92 -10.86
N LEU A 61 -2.01 -3.62 -9.61
CA LEU A 61 -2.73 -3.95 -8.38
C LEU A 61 -3.69 -2.82 -7.98
#